data_AF-A0A167DEA0-F1
#
_entry.id   AF-A0A167DEA0-F1
#
_cell.length_a   1.000
_cell.length_b   1.000
_cell.length_c   1.000
_cell.angle_alpha   90.00
_cell.angle_beta   90.00
_cell.angle_gamma   90.00
#
_symmetry.space_group_name_H-M   'P 1'
#
loop_
_entity.id
_entity.type
_entity.pdbx_description
1 polymer ?
#
loop_
_entity_poly.entity_id
_entity_poly.type
_entity_poly.pdbx_seq_one_letter_code
_entity_poly.pdbx_strand_id
1 'polypeptide(L)'
;MTATDASSKPLAQDLRHHFSEEAKGRNPSALKEAFKHFHDPKIISLGGGLPVPTMFPFDNLSIESPAPPFAKGNDAAPTSAEETTNVHVTKAVTGKYDDIFLNTALQYGHSNGAPQLLDFITKHTEIVHDVAYKNWQVILTVGNTQGWDSTLRTFTNRGDTILAEQFTFSSAAECVHGLGVNIVPVKMDLNGIDPVQLDKQLDEWVGPKPKLLYTIPTGQNPTGSTLSRERREAIYKIAQKHDFLIVEDEPYYFLQMPEYTKDPEQRKKDYEHISHEDFLKTLVSSYLEVDTDGRVIRLDSFSKVIAPGTRIGWIVAQEAFVERYLRLHEVSIQVASGFSQAIVNGLLQRWGQEGYLDWLIGLRKAYSHKRDVAVDAIEKYVPKEVIDFIAPDAGMFFWIKLDARKHPKYAEFNNDAVAIENYLYEEGLKFGVQLVPGHWFLVNDKTNPPQKELAETVDEKNAIYFRGTFASVPADKLEKALELFGAHIAQQFGVAK
;
A
#
# COMPACT_ATOMS: atom_id res chain seq x y z
N MET A 1 11.33 -17.57 -16.10
CA MET A 1 11.81 -16.48 -16.98
C MET A 1 13.30 -16.32 -16.76
N THR A 2 14.10 -16.19 -17.82
CA THR A 2 15.53 -15.90 -17.72
C THR A 2 15.70 -14.49 -17.17
N ALA A 3 16.23 -14.37 -15.95
CA ALA A 3 16.62 -13.08 -15.38
C ALA A 3 17.48 -12.35 -16.41
N THR A 4 16.99 -11.22 -16.91
CA THR A 4 17.81 -10.29 -17.67
C THR A 4 19.00 -9.95 -16.77
N ASP A 5 20.22 -10.07 -17.29
CA ASP A 5 21.43 -9.79 -16.52
C ASP A 5 21.32 -8.36 -15.96
N ALA A 6 21.12 -8.24 -14.65
CA ALA A 6 20.89 -6.96 -13.98
C ALA A 6 22.04 -5.96 -14.25
N SER A 7 23.23 -6.45 -14.59
CA SER A 7 24.38 -5.61 -14.95
C SER A 7 24.20 -4.86 -16.29
N SER A 8 23.35 -5.37 -17.17
CA SER A 8 23.06 -4.83 -18.51
C SER A 8 22.00 -3.72 -18.53
N LYS A 9 21.21 -3.58 -17.45
CA LYS A 9 20.17 -2.55 -17.34
C LYS A 9 20.78 -1.13 -17.24
N PRO A 10 20.09 -0.10 -17.74
CA PRO A 10 20.58 1.28 -17.67
C PRO A 10 20.65 1.77 -16.20
N LEU A 11 21.39 2.86 -15.99
CA LEU A 11 21.29 3.63 -14.74
C LEU A 11 20.02 4.49 -14.78
N ALA A 12 19.43 4.73 -13.62
CA ALA A 12 18.40 5.75 -13.45
C ALA A 12 18.90 7.12 -13.92
N GLN A 13 17.97 7.96 -14.38
CA GLN A 13 18.25 9.35 -14.70
C GLN A 13 18.54 10.16 -13.44
N ASP A 14 19.30 11.24 -13.60
CA ASP A 14 19.51 12.20 -12.51
C ASP A 14 18.25 13.05 -12.31
N LEU A 15 17.49 12.71 -11.27
CA LEU A 15 16.24 13.38 -10.90
C LEU A 15 16.38 14.21 -9.62
N ARG A 16 17.61 14.58 -9.22
CA ARG A 16 17.87 15.31 -7.97
C ARG A 16 17.32 16.74 -7.96
N HIS A 17 16.94 17.28 -9.12
CA HIS A 17 16.21 18.56 -9.19
C HIS A 17 14.82 18.49 -8.56
N HIS A 18 14.27 17.28 -8.36
CA HIS A 18 13.00 17.09 -7.67
C HIS A 18 13.08 17.26 -6.15
N PHE A 19 14.27 17.21 -5.54
CA PHE A 19 14.42 17.32 -4.10
C PHE A 19 13.91 18.66 -3.54
N SER A 20 13.26 18.58 -2.38
CA SER A 20 12.89 19.73 -1.58
C SER A 20 14.12 20.47 -1.05
N GLU A 21 13.93 21.71 -0.60
CA GLU A 21 15.00 22.46 0.07
C GLU A 21 15.39 21.79 1.40
N GLU A 22 14.43 21.18 2.10
CA GLU A 22 14.69 20.38 3.30
C GLU A 22 15.62 19.18 2.99
N ALA A 23 15.37 18.46 1.90
CA ALA A 23 16.19 17.30 1.50
C ALA A 23 17.60 17.69 1.04
N LYS A 24 17.73 18.80 0.32
CA LYS A 24 19.04 19.34 -0.09
C LYS A 24 19.87 19.82 1.11
N GLY A 25 19.22 20.39 2.13
CA GLY A 25 19.88 20.87 3.35
C GLY A 25 20.39 19.77 4.29
N ARG A 26 20.04 18.50 4.06
CA ARG A 26 20.48 17.36 4.88
C ARG A 26 21.91 16.93 4.54
N ASN A 27 22.75 16.85 5.58
CA ASN A 27 24.13 16.40 5.50
C ASN A 27 24.31 15.02 6.15
N PRO A 28 25.26 14.19 5.69
CA PRO A 28 25.67 12.98 6.40
C PRO A 28 26.16 13.29 7.81
N SER A 29 25.86 12.41 8.76
CA SER A 29 26.40 12.52 10.12
C SER A 29 27.89 12.16 10.15
N ALA A 30 28.74 13.13 10.52
CA ALA A 30 30.17 12.87 10.74
C ALA A 30 30.42 11.79 11.81
N LEU A 31 29.51 11.66 12.80
CA LEU A 31 29.58 10.60 13.80
C LEU A 31 29.27 9.23 13.20
N LYS A 32 28.29 9.14 12.28
CA LYS A 32 28.00 7.88 11.59
C LYS A 32 29.11 7.46 10.64
N GLU A 33 29.78 8.41 10.00
CA GLU A 33 31.01 8.15 9.24
C GLU A 33 32.14 7.57 10.12
N ALA A 34 32.25 8.00 11.38
CA ALA A 34 33.24 7.45 12.31
C ALA A 34 32.93 5.99 12.73
N PHE A 35 31.65 5.55 12.68
CA PHE A 35 31.27 4.18 13.04
C PHE A 35 31.86 3.11 12.12
N LYS A 36 32.34 3.43 10.91
CA LYS A 36 33.04 2.45 10.06
C LYS A 36 34.29 1.85 10.70
N HIS A 37 34.89 2.55 11.67
CA HIS A 37 36.04 2.08 12.43
C HIS A 37 35.67 1.29 13.69
N PHE A 38 34.38 1.24 14.07
CA PHE A 38 33.93 0.64 15.32
C PHE A 38 34.05 -0.90 15.33
N HIS A 39 34.02 -1.51 14.14
CA HIS A 39 34.21 -2.95 13.96
C HIS A 39 35.68 -3.33 13.70
N ASP A 40 36.61 -2.38 13.67
CA ASP A 40 38.04 -2.69 13.56
C ASP A 40 38.55 -3.24 14.91
N PRO A 41 38.94 -4.51 15.00
CA PRO A 41 39.41 -5.10 16.26
C PRO A 41 40.70 -4.47 16.79
N LYS A 42 41.39 -3.66 15.98
CA LYS A 42 42.61 -2.93 16.39
C LYS A 42 42.29 -1.60 17.06
N ILE A 43 41.05 -1.12 17.00
CA ILE A 43 40.64 0.18 17.50
C ILE A 43 39.71 -0.02 18.69
N ILE A 44 40.17 0.37 19.88
CA ILE A 44 39.28 0.52 21.04
C ILE A 44 38.55 1.86 20.85
N SER A 45 37.32 1.79 20.36
CA SER A 45 36.53 3.00 20.09
C SER A 45 35.94 3.60 21.36
N LEU A 46 36.34 4.83 21.68
CA LEU A 46 35.73 5.68 22.73
C LEU A 46 34.91 6.84 22.13
N GLY A 47 34.77 6.89 20.80
CA GLY A 47 34.14 8.01 20.08
C GLY A 47 32.63 7.87 19.89
N GLY A 48 32.04 6.71 20.20
CA GLY A 48 30.62 6.44 20.06
C GLY A 48 29.87 6.43 21.39
N GLY A 49 28.55 6.57 21.33
CA GLY A 49 27.63 6.49 22.49
C GLY A 49 26.87 5.16 22.58
N LEU A 50 27.47 4.05 22.15
CA LEU A 50 26.81 2.74 22.10
C LEU A 50 26.87 2.04 23.47
N PRO A 51 25.74 1.73 24.12
CA PRO A 51 25.72 0.98 25.36
C PRO A 51 26.22 -0.47 25.15
N VAL A 52 26.81 -1.07 26.17
CA VAL A 52 27.31 -2.45 26.08
C VAL A 52 26.14 -3.45 26.02
N PRO A 53 26.11 -4.40 25.05
CA PRO A 53 24.98 -5.33 24.90
C PRO A 53 24.73 -6.26 26.10
N THR A 54 25.72 -6.45 26.98
CA THR A 54 25.57 -7.23 28.22
C THR A 54 24.57 -6.59 29.19
N MET A 55 24.31 -5.27 29.07
CA MET A 55 23.31 -4.57 29.89
C MET A 55 21.89 -4.63 29.32
N PHE A 56 21.69 -5.18 28.12
CA PHE A 56 20.34 -5.32 27.56
C PHE A 56 19.60 -6.46 28.28
N PRO A 57 18.42 -6.23 28.88
CA PRO A 57 17.78 -7.19 29.80
C PRO A 57 17.00 -8.32 29.09
N PHE A 58 17.38 -8.68 27.86
CA PHE A 58 16.73 -9.71 27.05
C PHE A 58 17.76 -10.66 26.44
N ASP A 59 17.74 -11.93 26.84
CA ASP A 59 18.68 -12.95 26.34
C ASP A 59 18.10 -13.86 25.26
N ASN A 60 16.79 -14.10 25.30
CA ASN A 60 16.09 -15.01 24.39
C ASN A 60 14.74 -14.42 23.99
N LEU A 61 14.41 -14.54 22.70
CA LEU A 61 13.12 -14.20 22.12
C LEU A 61 12.60 -15.41 21.37
N SER A 62 11.38 -15.86 21.70
CA SER A 62 10.72 -16.97 21.03
C SER A 62 9.33 -16.58 20.55
N ILE A 63 8.97 -16.99 19.33
CA ILE A 63 7.62 -16.85 18.78
C ILE A 63 7.30 -18.04 17.87
N GLU A 64 6.05 -18.45 17.89
CA GLU A 64 5.50 -19.51 17.05
C GLU A 64 4.61 -18.90 15.96
N SER A 65 4.66 -19.48 14.77
CA SER A 65 3.87 -19.10 13.60
C SER A 65 3.52 -20.34 12.79
N PRO A 66 2.48 -20.35 11.94
CA PRO A 66 2.27 -21.42 10.98
C PRO A 66 3.51 -21.70 10.12
N ALA A 67 3.69 -22.96 9.71
CA ALA A 67 4.75 -23.40 8.80
C ALA A 67 4.24 -23.56 7.35
N PRO A 68 5.07 -23.22 6.35
CA PRO A 68 4.78 -23.54 4.96
C PRO A 68 4.57 -25.04 4.75
N PRO A 69 3.74 -25.47 3.79
CA PRO A 69 3.02 -24.64 2.82
C PRO A 69 1.63 -24.18 3.31
N PHE A 70 1.39 -24.15 4.63
CA PHE A 70 0.11 -23.71 5.22
C PHE A 70 -1.11 -24.51 4.74
N ALA A 71 -0.97 -25.84 4.71
CA ALA A 71 -1.98 -26.74 4.11
C ALA A 71 -3.41 -26.61 4.68
N LYS A 72 -3.57 -26.04 5.88
CA LYS A 72 -4.86 -25.79 6.54
C LYS A 72 -5.45 -24.39 6.27
N GLY A 73 -4.73 -23.54 5.53
CA GLY A 73 -5.07 -22.13 5.32
C GLY A 73 -4.29 -21.19 6.25
N ASN A 74 -4.19 -19.93 5.86
CA ASN A 74 -3.44 -18.90 6.59
C ASN A 74 -4.09 -18.48 7.92
N ASP A 75 -5.38 -18.77 8.09
CA ASP A 75 -6.18 -18.44 9.26
C ASP A 75 -6.30 -19.60 10.26
N ALA A 76 -5.74 -20.77 9.94
CA ALA A 76 -5.72 -21.93 10.82
C ALA A 76 -4.55 -21.86 11.82
N ALA A 77 -4.84 -22.09 13.09
CA ALA A 77 -3.80 -22.28 14.10
C ALA A 77 -3.05 -23.60 13.86
N PRO A 78 -1.72 -23.64 14.07
CA PRO A 78 -0.96 -24.87 13.94
C PRO A 78 -1.34 -25.85 15.05
N THR A 79 -1.39 -27.15 14.73
CA THR A 79 -1.79 -28.20 15.68
C THR A 79 -0.71 -29.25 15.95
N SER A 80 0.42 -29.18 15.22
CA SER A 80 1.57 -30.05 15.42
C SER A 80 2.88 -29.28 15.25
N ALA A 81 4.00 -29.92 15.60
CA ALA A 81 5.32 -29.33 15.47
C ALA A 81 5.71 -29.09 14.00
N GLU A 82 5.27 -29.96 13.09
CA GLU A 82 5.52 -29.85 11.64
C GLU A 82 4.74 -28.69 11.02
N GLU A 83 3.61 -28.30 11.62
CA GLU A 83 2.81 -27.15 11.22
C GLU A 83 3.28 -25.84 11.86
N THR A 84 4.34 -25.87 12.69
CA THR A 84 4.79 -24.73 13.50
C THR A 84 6.20 -24.30 13.13
N THR A 85 6.32 -23.07 12.64
CA THR A 85 7.59 -22.35 12.55
C THR A 85 7.96 -21.78 13.91
N ASN A 86 9.08 -22.24 14.46
CA ASN A 86 9.63 -21.77 15.72
C ASN A 86 10.76 -20.78 15.46
N VAL A 87 10.51 -19.49 15.70
CA VAL A 87 11.55 -18.46 15.70
C VAL A 87 12.12 -18.37 17.11
N HIS A 88 13.41 -18.63 17.24
CA HIS A 88 14.14 -18.52 18.50
C HIS A 88 15.43 -17.76 18.25
N VAL A 89 15.51 -16.52 18.75
CA VAL A 89 16.64 -15.62 18.55
C VAL A 89 17.25 -15.33 19.91
N THR A 90 18.57 -15.51 20.02
CA THR A 90 19.30 -15.27 21.26
C THR A 90 20.16 -14.00 21.16
N LYS A 91 20.69 -13.56 22.30
CA LYS A 91 21.69 -12.49 22.35
C LYS A 91 23.05 -12.91 21.77
N ALA A 92 23.40 -14.20 21.86
CA ALA A 92 24.65 -14.72 21.31
C ALA A 92 24.55 -14.89 19.78
N VAL A 93 25.63 -14.58 19.07
CA VAL A 93 25.72 -14.73 17.60
C VAL A 93 25.96 -16.21 17.27
N THR A 94 24.94 -17.03 17.48
CA THR A 94 24.97 -18.47 17.26
C THR A 94 23.62 -18.91 16.70
N GLY A 95 23.59 -19.51 15.51
CA GLY A 95 22.34 -19.96 14.90
C GLY A 95 22.56 -20.65 13.56
N LYS A 96 21.54 -21.41 13.13
CA LYS A 96 21.49 -22.05 11.82
C LYS A 96 21.01 -21.07 10.72
N TYR A 97 20.14 -20.13 11.09
CA TYR A 97 19.54 -19.15 10.19
C TYR A 97 20.29 -17.82 10.28
N ASP A 98 20.14 -16.98 9.26
CA ASP A 98 20.66 -15.62 9.24
C ASP A 98 19.77 -14.67 10.07
N ASP A 99 19.69 -14.97 11.37
CA ASP A 99 18.88 -14.24 12.34
C ASP A 99 19.52 -12.89 12.71
N ILE A 100 18.69 -11.89 13.03
CA ILE A 100 19.17 -10.62 13.62
C ILE A 100 19.25 -10.82 15.13
N PHE A 101 20.41 -11.23 15.63
CA PHE A 101 20.64 -11.54 17.05
C PHE A 101 20.35 -10.36 17.99
N LEU A 102 19.90 -10.63 19.22
CA LEU A 102 19.41 -9.58 20.14
C LEU A 102 20.50 -8.58 20.55
N ASN A 103 21.78 -8.96 20.52
CA ASN A 103 22.88 -8.03 20.78
C ASN A 103 22.99 -6.92 19.71
N THR A 104 22.53 -7.21 18.49
CA THR A 104 22.58 -6.34 17.32
C THR A 104 21.23 -5.69 17.09
N ALA A 105 20.14 -6.46 17.15
CA ALA A 105 18.78 -5.98 16.98
C ALA A 105 18.43 -4.87 17.99
N LEU A 106 18.89 -4.99 19.24
CA LEU A 106 18.57 -4.03 20.31
C LEU A 106 19.63 -2.92 20.46
N GLN A 107 20.67 -2.95 19.64
CA GLN A 107 21.65 -1.86 19.55
C GLN A 107 21.16 -0.80 18.56
N TYR A 108 21.71 0.41 18.63
CA TYR A 108 21.62 1.34 17.50
C TYR A 108 22.16 0.67 16.22
N GLY A 109 21.36 0.69 15.16
CA GLY A 109 21.69 0.09 13.88
C GLY A 109 21.86 1.11 12.75
N HIS A 110 22.07 0.59 11.55
CA HIS A 110 22.01 1.41 10.35
C HIS A 110 20.57 1.85 10.08
N SER A 111 20.38 3.13 9.78
CA SER A 111 19.05 3.71 9.59
C SER A 111 18.33 3.21 8.33
N ASN A 112 19.05 2.53 7.42
CA ASN A 112 18.44 1.87 6.28
C ASN A 112 17.75 0.54 6.63
N GLY A 113 18.08 -0.06 7.79
CA GLY A 113 17.56 -1.36 8.22
C GLY A 113 18.63 -2.41 8.47
N ALA A 114 18.25 -3.51 9.11
CA ALA A 114 19.14 -4.66 9.29
C ALA A 114 19.45 -5.33 7.93
N PRO A 115 20.73 -5.62 7.62
CA PRO A 115 21.13 -6.21 6.33
C PRO A 115 20.38 -7.50 5.98
N GLN A 116 20.18 -8.40 6.95
CA GLN A 116 19.51 -9.69 6.75
C GLN A 116 18.09 -9.52 6.19
N LEU A 117 17.35 -8.53 6.71
CA LEU A 117 16.00 -8.24 6.27
C LEU A 117 16.00 -7.51 4.93
N LEU A 118 16.93 -6.58 4.72
CA LEU A 118 17.12 -5.88 3.44
C LEU A 118 17.46 -6.86 2.31
N ASP A 119 18.31 -7.85 2.56
CA ASP A 119 18.69 -8.87 1.58
C ASP A 119 17.49 -9.73 1.19
N PHE A 120 16.67 -10.16 2.17
CA PHE A 120 15.44 -10.88 1.90
C PHE A 120 14.47 -10.06 1.05
N ILE A 121 14.26 -8.78 1.38
CA ILE A 121 13.33 -7.89 0.66
C ILE A 121 13.86 -7.57 -0.75
N THR A 122 15.17 -7.35 -0.89
CA THR A 122 15.81 -7.09 -2.20
C THR A 122 15.61 -8.30 -3.11
N LYS A 123 15.89 -9.51 -2.63
CA LYS A 123 15.65 -10.74 -3.38
C LYS A 123 14.17 -10.95 -3.70
N HIS A 124 13.27 -10.62 -2.76
CA HIS A 124 11.83 -10.70 -2.99
C HIS A 124 11.40 -9.73 -4.11
N THR A 125 11.93 -8.51 -4.09
CA THR A 125 11.70 -7.49 -5.12
C THR A 125 12.14 -8.02 -6.49
N GLU A 126 13.31 -8.66 -6.60
CA GLU A 126 13.79 -9.26 -7.86
C GLU A 126 12.93 -10.45 -8.35
N ILE A 127 12.33 -11.21 -7.43
CA ILE A 127 11.44 -12.33 -7.78
C ILE A 127 10.10 -11.82 -8.33
N VAL A 128 9.57 -10.75 -7.74
CA VAL A 128 8.22 -10.24 -8.05
C VAL A 128 8.24 -9.19 -9.15
N HIS A 129 9.28 -8.37 -9.22
CA HIS A 129 9.37 -7.21 -10.09
C HIS A 129 10.63 -7.24 -10.97
N ASP A 130 10.44 -7.06 -12.28
CA ASP A 130 11.55 -6.83 -13.22
C ASP A 130 11.93 -5.34 -13.25
N VAL A 131 12.55 -4.83 -12.18
CA VAL A 131 12.90 -3.40 -12.05
C VAL A 131 13.75 -2.93 -13.25
N ALA A 132 13.32 -1.88 -13.95
CA ALA A 132 13.83 -1.56 -15.29
C ALA A 132 15.25 -0.93 -15.36
N TYR A 133 15.88 -0.62 -14.23
CA TYR A 133 17.21 -0.01 -14.10
C TYR A 133 18.05 -0.74 -13.04
N LYS A 134 19.37 -0.51 -12.97
CA LYS A 134 20.27 -1.31 -12.12
C LYS A 134 20.64 -0.72 -10.75
N ASN A 135 20.56 0.59 -10.56
CA ASN A 135 20.94 1.27 -9.31
C ASN A 135 19.72 1.61 -8.44
N TRP A 136 18.71 0.73 -8.41
CA TRP A 136 17.65 0.77 -7.42
C TRP A 136 18.15 0.23 -6.08
N GLN A 137 17.53 0.67 -5.00
CA GLN A 137 17.85 0.26 -3.64
C GLN A 137 16.58 0.12 -2.81
N VAL A 138 16.73 -0.54 -1.66
CA VAL A 138 15.68 -0.70 -0.64
C VAL A 138 16.10 0.02 0.63
N ILE A 139 15.14 0.68 1.29
CA ILE A 139 15.29 1.19 2.66
C ILE A 139 14.06 0.84 3.50
N LEU A 140 14.27 0.36 4.72
CA LEU A 140 13.17 0.06 5.64
C LEU A 140 12.46 1.34 6.10
N THR A 141 11.17 1.20 6.36
CA THR A 141 10.30 2.22 6.95
C THR A 141 9.56 1.65 8.14
N VAL A 142 8.88 2.52 8.91
CA VAL A 142 7.92 2.08 9.94
C VAL A 142 6.49 1.91 9.40
N GLY A 143 6.40 1.50 8.13
CA GLY A 143 5.18 1.31 7.34
C GLY A 143 4.88 2.48 6.38
N ASN A 144 4.00 2.25 5.41
CA ASN A 144 3.69 3.19 4.33
C ASN A 144 3.26 4.58 4.81
N THR A 145 2.56 4.70 5.94
CA THR A 145 2.21 6.01 6.53
C THR A 145 3.45 6.89 6.73
N GLN A 146 4.53 6.32 7.25
CA GLN A 146 5.77 7.07 7.47
C GLN A 146 6.64 7.13 6.21
N GLY A 147 6.59 6.11 5.34
CA GLY A 147 7.17 6.19 4.00
C GLY A 147 6.61 7.37 3.20
N TRP A 148 5.30 7.61 3.30
CA TRP A 148 4.60 8.73 2.69
C TRP A 148 5.01 10.09 3.27
N ASP A 149 5.00 10.25 4.60
CA ASP A 149 5.50 11.47 5.27
C ASP A 149 6.93 11.78 4.82
N SER A 150 7.79 10.76 4.79
CA SER A 150 9.18 10.92 4.35
C SER A 150 9.28 11.34 2.90
N THR A 151 8.39 10.83 2.04
CA THR A 151 8.35 11.14 0.61
C THR A 151 7.98 12.60 0.40
N LEU A 152 6.93 13.07 1.07
CA LEU A 152 6.54 14.47 1.00
C LEU A 152 7.68 15.39 1.46
N ARG A 153 8.29 15.12 2.62
CA ARG A 153 9.42 15.94 3.11
C ARG A 153 10.65 15.89 2.21
N THR A 154 10.82 14.82 1.44
CA THR A 154 11.95 14.66 0.51
C THR A 154 11.74 15.41 -0.80
N PHE A 155 10.50 15.49 -1.30
CA PHE A 155 10.22 15.96 -2.67
C PHE A 155 9.31 17.19 -2.76
N THR A 156 8.79 17.69 -1.64
CA THR A 156 7.88 18.83 -1.62
C THR A 156 8.33 19.88 -0.60
N ASN A 157 8.01 21.13 -0.90
CA ASN A 157 8.07 22.28 -0.02
C ASN A 157 6.66 22.78 0.24
N ARG A 158 6.46 23.55 1.32
CA ARG A 158 5.18 24.24 1.57
C ARG A 158 4.80 25.09 0.35
N GLY A 159 3.57 24.92 -0.12
CA GLY A 159 3.03 25.59 -1.31
C GLY A 159 3.22 24.81 -2.62
N ASP A 160 4.04 23.75 -2.64
CA ASP A 160 4.11 22.84 -3.80
C ASP A 160 2.76 22.15 -4.02
N THR A 161 2.60 21.54 -5.20
CA THR A 161 1.41 20.79 -5.56
C THR A 161 1.77 19.36 -5.89
N ILE A 162 0.92 18.42 -5.49
CA ILE A 162 0.95 17.03 -5.93
C ILE A 162 -0.37 16.66 -6.60
N LEU A 163 -0.36 15.57 -7.34
CA LEU A 163 -1.56 14.95 -7.89
C LEU A 163 -1.96 13.74 -7.03
N ALA A 164 -3.26 13.47 -6.94
CA ALA A 164 -3.78 12.22 -6.41
C ALA A 164 -5.07 11.82 -7.12
N GLU A 165 -5.45 10.56 -6.97
CA GLU A 165 -6.76 10.04 -7.34
C GLU A 165 -7.90 10.89 -6.77
N GLN A 166 -8.96 11.12 -7.57
CA GLN A 166 -10.14 11.93 -7.18
C GLN A 166 -10.71 11.52 -5.81
N PHE A 167 -10.80 10.21 -5.58
CA PHE A 167 -11.07 9.64 -4.26
C PHE A 167 -9.81 8.93 -3.81
N THR A 168 -9.23 9.30 -2.67
CA THR A 168 -7.97 8.72 -2.22
C THR A 168 -7.99 8.41 -0.73
N PHE A 169 -6.91 7.83 -0.23
CA PHE A 169 -6.77 7.52 1.19
C PHE A 169 -6.72 8.81 2.03
N SER A 170 -7.75 9.01 2.85
CA SER A 170 -7.89 10.23 3.67
C SER A 170 -6.65 10.56 4.51
N SER A 171 -5.99 9.57 5.12
CA SER A 171 -4.78 9.82 5.91
C SER A 171 -3.60 10.31 5.06
N ALA A 172 -3.52 9.93 3.77
CA ALA A 172 -2.50 10.43 2.86
C ALA A 172 -2.75 11.91 2.55
N ALA A 173 -4.00 12.31 2.30
CA ALA A 173 -4.41 13.71 2.12
C ALA A 173 -4.14 14.56 3.37
N GLU A 174 -4.48 14.07 4.57
CA GLU A 174 -4.20 14.78 5.83
C GLU A 174 -2.70 15.02 6.05
N CYS A 175 -1.84 14.08 5.63
CA CYS A 175 -0.39 14.25 5.70
C CYS A 175 0.11 15.37 4.76
N VAL A 176 -0.49 15.48 3.57
CA VAL A 176 -0.23 16.56 2.60
C VAL A 176 -0.62 17.92 3.16
N HIS A 177 -1.84 18.02 3.70
CA HIS A 177 -2.36 19.25 4.29
C HIS A 177 -1.52 19.70 5.51
N GLY A 178 -1.08 18.78 6.35
CA GLY A 178 -0.22 19.06 7.50
C GLY A 178 1.11 19.73 7.13
N LEU A 179 1.65 19.44 5.94
CA LEU A 179 2.88 20.05 5.42
C LEU A 179 2.62 21.36 4.64
N GLY A 180 1.36 21.73 4.44
CA GLY A 180 0.96 22.89 3.64
C GLY A 180 1.26 22.72 2.16
N VAL A 181 1.17 21.50 1.67
CA VAL A 181 1.27 21.14 0.25
C VAL A 181 -0.17 21.01 -0.29
N ASN A 182 -0.38 21.35 -1.56
CA ASN A 182 -1.68 21.23 -2.21
C ASN A 182 -1.83 19.85 -2.85
N ILE A 183 -3.01 19.24 -2.77
CA ILE A 183 -3.33 17.97 -3.44
C ILE A 183 -4.44 18.18 -4.48
N VAL A 184 -4.09 18.08 -5.76
CA VAL A 184 -5.03 18.29 -6.87
C VAL A 184 -5.57 16.93 -7.36
N PRO A 185 -6.90 16.78 -7.51
CA PRO A 185 -7.48 15.51 -7.94
C PRO A 185 -7.21 15.23 -9.42
N VAL A 186 -7.06 13.96 -9.74
CA VAL A 186 -7.01 13.39 -11.09
C VAL A 186 -8.25 12.56 -11.30
N LYS A 187 -8.94 12.77 -12.43
CA LYS A 187 -10.18 12.08 -12.76
C LYS A 187 -9.96 10.56 -12.85
N MET A 188 -10.94 9.82 -12.35
CA MET A 188 -10.95 8.36 -12.36
C MET A 188 -12.18 7.84 -13.08
N ASP A 189 -12.08 6.61 -13.58
CA ASP A 189 -13.23 5.77 -13.86
C ASP A 189 -13.15 4.48 -13.02
N LEU A 190 -13.97 3.49 -13.37
CA LEU A 190 -14.07 2.23 -12.64
C LEU A 190 -12.77 1.40 -12.68
N ASN A 191 -11.84 1.72 -13.58
CA ASN A 191 -10.53 1.08 -13.71
C ASN A 191 -9.40 1.94 -13.12
N GLY A 192 -9.72 2.99 -12.35
CA GLY A 192 -8.75 3.89 -11.72
C GLY A 192 -8.53 5.18 -12.52
N ILE A 193 -7.35 5.80 -12.38
CA ILE A 193 -6.96 7.04 -13.08
C ILE A 193 -7.23 6.93 -14.59
N ASP A 194 -7.85 7.96 -15.17
CA ASP A 194 -8.00 8.13 -16.61
C ASP A 194 -6.75 8.86 -17.19
N PRO A 195 -5.88 8.17 -17.96
CA PRO A 195 -4.66 8.78 -18.48
C PRO A 195 -4.92 9.93 -19.46
N VAL A 196 -6.04 9.90 -20.21
CA VAL A 196 -6.37 10.95 -21.19
C VAL A 196 -6.73 12.24 -20.47
N GLN A 197 -7.50 12.14 -19.39
CA GLN A 197 -7.86 13.31 -18.57
C GLN A 197 -6.65 13.84 -17.80
N LEU A 198 -5.79 12.96 -17.30
CA LEU A 198 -4.53 13.35 -16.65
C LEU A 198 -3.62 14.15 -17.61
N ASP A 199 -3.39 13.66 -18.82
CA ASP A 199 -2.52 14.36 -19.79
C ASP A 199 -3.11 15.72 -20.18
N LYS A 200 -4.42 15.76 -20.43
CA LYS A 200 -5.13 17.01 -20.74
C LYS A 200 -5.06 18.02 -19.59
N GLN A 201 -5.28 17.58 -18.35
CA GLN A 201 -5.19 18.43 -17.16
C GLN A 201 -3.80 19.05 -17.03
N LEU A 202 -2.76 18.26 -17.31
CA LEU A 202 -1.38 18.74 -17.27
C LEU A 202 -1.04 19.64 -18.46
N ASP A 203 -1.51 19.37 -19.68
CA ASP A 203 -1.32 20.25 -20.83
C ASP A 203 -1.96 21.64 -20.62
N GLU A 204 -3.10 21.69 -19.91
CA GLU A 204 -3.81 22.93 -19.57
C GLU A 204 -3.32 23.59 -18.25
N TRP A 205 -2.26 23.05 -17.61
CA TRP A 205 -1.80 23.48 -16.30
C TRP A 205 -1.24 24.92 -16.29
N VAL A 206 -1.60 25.70 -15.27
CA VAL A 206 -1.11 27.07 -15.08
C VAL A 206 -0.27 27.19 -13.81
N GLY A 207 0.89 27.86 -13.92
CA GLY A 207 1.84 27.99 -12.81
C GLY A 207 2.77 26.79 -12.65
N PRO A 208 3.41 26.62 -11.48
CA PRO A 208 4.34 25.53 -11.23
C PRO A 208 3.67 24.15 -11.36
N LYS A 209 4.31 23.25 -12.12
CA LYS A 209 3.85 21.87 -12.33
C LYS A 209 3.89 21.06 -11.02
N PRO A 210 3.03 20.03 -10.87
CA PRO A 210 3.03 19.19 -9.69
C PRO A 210 4.33 18.40 -9.56
N LYS A 211 4.75 18.15 -8.32
CA LYS A 211 6.01 17.45 -8.00
C LYS A 211 5.92 15.94 -8.22
N LEU A 212 4.77 15.36 -7.90
CA LEU A 212 4.54 13.93 -7.95
C LEU A 212 3.06 13.58 -8.10
N LEU A 213 2.80 12.35 -8.52
CA LEU A 213 1.52 11.66 -8.46
C LEU A 213 1.55 10.64 -7.32
N TYR A 214 0.65 10.77 -6.35
CA TYR A 214 0.33 9.73 -5.38
C TYR A 214 -0.80 8.85 -5.92
N THR A 215 -0.56 7.55 -6.04
CA THR A 215 -1.57 6.58 -6.50
C THR A 215 -1.52 5.30 -5.68
N ILE A 216 -2.67 4.66 -5.52
CA ILE A 216 -2.82 3.33 -4.93
C ILE A 216 -3.25 2.41 -6.08
N PRO A 217 -2.31 1.87 -6.89
CA PRO A 217 -2.62 1.31 -8.20
C PRO A 217 -3.41 0.00 -8.15
N THR A 218 -3.32 -0.73 -7.03
CA THR A 218 -3.85 -2.09 -6.88
C THR A 218 -4.78 -2.14 -5.67
N GLY A 219 -6.04 -2.49 -5.88
CA GLY A 219 -7.06 -2.51 -4.81
C GLY A 219 -7.23 -1.12 -4.16
N GLN A 220 -7.38 -0.10 -5.01
CA GLN A 220 -7.37 1.32 -4.67
C GLN A 220 -8.27 1.63 -3.46
N ASN A 221 -7.79 2.50 -2.56
CA ASN A 221 -8.60 2.96 -1.42
C ASN A 221 -9.16 4.37 -1.71
N PRO A 222 -10.49 4.52 -1.87
CA PRO A 222 -11.55 3.61 -1.44
C PRO A 222 -12.20 2.72 -2.52
N THR A 223 -11.90 2.93 -3.80
CA THR A 223 -12.77 2.44 -4.90
C THR A 223 -12.67 0.94 -5.18
N GLY A 224 -11.60 0.29 -4.74
CA GLY A 224 -11.28 -1.11 -5.04
C GLY A 224 -10.76 -1.33 -6.47
N SER A 225 -10.62 -0.28 -7.29
CA SER A 225 -10.14 -0.40 -8.67
C SER A 225 -8.68 -0.82 -8.74
N THR A 226 -8.28 -1.45 -9.85
CA THR A 226 -6.88 -1.79 -10.12
C THR A 226 -6.49 -1.30 -11.51
N LEU A 227 -5.41 -0.52 -11.60
CA LEU A 227 -4.87 -0.03 -12.86
C LEU A 227 -4.27 -1.17 -13.68
N SER A 228 -4.72 -1.31 -14.93
CA SER A 228 -4.12 -2.23 -15.90
C SER A 228 -2.69 -1.82 -16.26
N ARG A 229 -1.92 -2.75 -16.82
CA ARG A 229 -0.57 -2.48 -17.31
C ARG A 229 -0.55 -1.34 -18.34
N GLU A 230 -1.49 -1.34 -19.28
CA GLU A 230 -1.59 -0.33 -20.34
C GLU A 230 -1.81 1.07 -19.74
N ARG A 231 -2.61 1.19 -18.68
CA ARG A 231 -2.80 2.46 -17.97
C ARG A 231 -1.54 2.89 -17.23
N ARG A 232 -0.86 1.97 -16.55
CA ARG A 232 0.43 2.27 -15.89
C ARG A 232 1.47 2.76 -16.89
N GLU A 233 1.60 2.11 -18.04
CA GLU A 233 2.48 2.54 -19.14
C GLU A 233 2.09 3.92 -19.69
N ALA A 234 0.80 4.20 -19.87
CA ALA A 234 0.32 5.49 -20.33
C ALA A 234 0.60 6.61 -19.31
N ILE A 235 0.29 6.39 -18.04
CA ILE A 235 0.56 7.33 -16.94
C ILE A 235 2.06 7.57 -16.78
N TYR A 236 2.88 6.53 -16.91
CA TYR A 236 4.33 6.65 -16.89
C TYR A 236 4.84 7.56 -18.02
N LYS A 237 4.36 7.39 -19.25
CA LYS A 237 4.71 8.30 -20.37
C LYS A 237 4.29 9.75 -20.10
N ILE A 238 3.15 9.97 -19.45
CA ILE A 238 2.70 11.31 -19.04
C ILE A 238 3.62 11.87 -17.96
N ALA A 239 4.07 11.06 -16.99
CA ALA A 239 5.07 11.45 -16.00
C ALA A 239 6.40 11.86 -16.65
N GLN A 240 6.83 11.16 -17.70
CA GLN A 240 7.99 11.55 -18.51
C GLN A 240 7.77 12.87 -19.25
N LYS A 241 6.62 13.03 -19.92
CA LYS A 241 6.27 14.23 -20.69
C LYS A 241 6.26 15.51 -19.83
N HIS A 242 5.71 15.42 -18.62
CA HIS A 242 5.52 16.57 -17.72
C HIS A 242 6.51 16.65 -16.56
N ASP A 243 7.49 15.74 -16.55
CA ASP A 243 8.54 15.61 -15.53
C ASP A 243 8.04 15.68 -14.08
N PHE A 244 7.25 14.69 -13.68
CA PHE A 244 6.89 14.46 -12.27
C PHE A 244 7.23 13.03 -11.84
N LEU A 245 7.34 12.82 -10.52
CA LEU A 245 7.59 11.51 -9.92
C LEU A 245 6.30 10.71 -9.71
N ILE A 246 6.38 9.39 -9.67
CA ILE A 246 5.24 8.52 -9.32
C ILE A 246 5.51 7.88 -7.97
N VAL A 247 4.58 8.03 -7.03
CA VAL A 247 4.59 7.34 -5.75
C VAL A 247 3.49 6.30 -5.78
N GLU A 248 3.87 5.03 -5.97
CA GLU A 248 2.92 3.91 -5.87
C GLU A 248 2.87 3.38 -4.42
N ASP A 249 1.78 3.70 -3.73
CA ASP A 249 1.50 3.21 -2.38
C ASP A 249 0.77 1.85 -2.48
N GLU A 250 1.50 0.77 -2.24
CA GLU A 250 1.09 -0.59 -2.64
C GLU A 250 0.91 -1.56 -1.44
N PRO A 251 0.17 -1.18 -0.38
CA PRO A 251 -0.03 -2.07 0.77
C PRO A 251 -0.95 -3.26 0.45
N TYR A 252 -1.62 -3.24 -0.72
CA TYR A 252 -2.61 -4.23 -1.14
C TYR A 252 -2.15 -5.06 -2.34
N TYR A 253 -0.91 -4.90 -2.81
CA TYR A 253 -0.41 -5.56 -4.02
C TYR A 253 -0.63 -7.09 -4.01
N PHE A 254 -0.38 -7.74 -2.87
CA PHE A 254 -0.58 -9.18 -2.73
C PHE A 254 -1.99 -9.60 -2.30
N LEU A 255 -2.96 -8.67 -2.31
CA LEU A 255 -4.39 -8.97 -2.16
C LEU A 255 -5.09 -9.04 -3.52
N GLN A 256 -4.35 -9.27 -4.61
CA GLN A 256 -4.91 -9.54 -5.93
C GLN A 256 -5.61 -10.90 -5.95
N MET A 257 -6.79 -10.94 -6.55
CA MET A 257 -7.73 -12.06 -6.60
C MET A 257 -7.99 -12.43 -8.08
N PRO A 258 -8.50 -13.63 -8.36
CA PRO A 258 -9.08 -13.92 -9.66
C PRO A 258 -10.35 -13.08 -9.89
N GLU A 259 -10.70 -12.88 -11.14
CA GLU A 259 -11.94 -12.18 -11.54
C GLU A 259 -13.16 -12.84 -10.86
N TYR A 260 -14.10 -12.03 -10.38
CA TYR A 260 -15.32 -12.57 -9.79
C TYR A 260 -16.17 -13.30 -10.82
N THR A 261 -16.67 -14.48 -10.46
CA THR A 261 -17.61 -15.26 -11.27
C THR A 261 -18.71 -15.85 -10.41
N LYS A 262 -19.89 -16.09 -10.98
CA LYS A 262 -20.99 -16.86 -10.36
C LYS A 262 -20.93 -18.35 -10.66
N ASP A 263 -20.04 -18.77 -11.57
CA ASP A 263 -19.89 -20.16 -11.95
C ASP A 263 -19.17 -20.95 -10.84
N PRO A 264 -19.85 -21.90 -10.16
CA PRO A 264 -19.25 -22.67 -9.07
C PRO A 264 -18.07 -23.52 -9.53
N GLU A 265 -18.05 -24.00 -10.78
CA GLU A 265 -16.94 -24.81 -11.29
C GLU A 265 -15.70 -23.97 -11.55
N GLN A 266 -15.87 -22.72 -12.02
CA GLN A 266 -14.74 -21.79 -12.16
C GLN A 266 -14.19 -21.37 -10.79
N ARG A 267 -15.05 -21.04 -9.81
CA ARG A 267 -14.59 -20.73 -8.45
C ARG A 267 -13.79 -21.85 -7.81
N LYS A 268 -14.22 -23.10 -8.04
CA LYS A 268 -13.50 -24.27 -7.53
C LYS A 268 -12.07 -24.30 -8.07
N LYS A 269 -11.88 -24.04 -9.37
CA LYS A 269 -10.55 -23.93 -9.99
C LYS A 269 -9.75 -22.76 -9.44
N ASP A 270 -10.40 -21.61 -9.24
CA ASP A 270 -9.76 -20.40 -8.69
C ASP A 270 -9.22 -20.60 -7.26
N TYR A 271 -9.76 -21.58 -6.52
CA TYR A 271 -9.32 -21.96 -5.18
C TYR A 271 -8.37 -23.16 -5.13
N GLU A 272 -8.09 -23.80 -6.26
CA GLU A 272 -7.09 -24.85 -6.36
C GLU A 272 -5.68 -24.29 -6.16
N HIS A 273 -4.73 -25.17 -5.84
CA HIS A 273 -3.34 -24.76 -5.66
C HIS A 273 -2.76 -24.27 -7.00
N ILE A 274 -2.11 -23.10 -6.95
CA ILE A 274 -1.39 -22.51 -8.07
C ILE A 274 0.11 -22.62 -7.82
N SER A 275 0.89 -22.93 -8.86
CA SER A 275 2.35 -22.97 -8.75
C SER A 275 2.92 -21.57 -8.46
N HIS A 276 4.12 -21.48 -7.88
CA HIS A 276 4.78 -20.18 -7.66
C HIS A 276 4.98 -19.40 -8.96
N GLU A 277 5.36 -20.09 -10.04
CA GLU A 277 5.58 -19.47 -11.35
C GLU A 277 4.27 -18.89 -11.92
N ASP A 278 3.17 -19.64 -11.83
CA ASP A 278 1.89 -19.18 -12.36
C ASP A 278 1.29 -18.08 -11.47
N PHE A 279 1.46 -18.16 -10.14
CA PHE A 279 1.08 -17.10 -9.22
C PHE A 279 1.73 -15.77 -9.60
N LEU A 280 3.05 -15.76 -9.81
CA LEU A 280 3.77 -14.55 -10.22
C LEU A 280 3.26 -14.00 -11.55
N LYS A 281 2.90 -14.86 -12.52
CA LYS A 281 2.30 -14.43 -13.80
C LYS A 281 0.89 -13.85 -13.66
N THR A 282 0.17 -14.17 -12.57
CA THR A 282 -1.16 -13.59 -12.32
C THR A 282 -1.12 -12.18 -11.76
N LEU A 283 0.03 -11.72 -11.27
CA LEU A 283 0.16 -10.39 -10.67
C LEU A 283 0.22 -9.33 -11.76
N VAL A 284 -0.52 -8.24 -11.57
CA VAL A 284 -0.44 -7.06 -12.42
C VAL A 284 0.95 -6.44 -12.33
N SER A 285 1.49 -6.01 -13.47
CA SER A 285 2.79 -5.32 -13.51
C SER A 285 2.78 -4.07 -12.63
N SER A 286 3.82 -3.90 -11.82
CA SER A 286 4.06 -2.70 -11.00
C SER A 286 4.55 -1.52 -11.85
N TYR A 287 4.55 -0.29 -11.32
CA TYR A 287 5.25 0.81 -12.00
C TYR A 287 6.77 0.59 -12.07
N LEU A 288 7.37 -0.17 -11.16
CA LEU A 288 8.81 -0.48 -11.17
C LEU A 288 9.26 -1.21 -12.45
N GLU A 289 8.38 -2.00 -13.07
CA GLU A 289 8.67 -2.73 -14.32
C GLU A 289 8.73 -1.82 -15.54
N VAL A 290 8.08 -0.65 -15.48
CA VAL A 290 8.08 0.34 -16.56
C VAL A 290 8.97 1.54 -16.23
N ASP A 291 9.57 1.58 -15.04
CA ASP A 291 10.38 2.69 -14.53
C ASP A 291 11.78 2.77 -15.15
N THR A 292 11.85 3.02 -16.46
CA THR A 292 13.12 3.16 -17.19
C THR A 292 13.96 4.37 -16.77
N ASP A 293 13.39 5.34 -16.05
CA ASP A 293 14.06 6.57 -15.63
C ASP A 293 14.49 6.56 -14.16
N GLY A 294 13.97 5.65 -13.34
CA GLY A 294 14.13 5.70 -11.89
C GLY A 294 13.27 6.79 -11.21
N ARG A 295 12.13 7.15 -11.81
CA ARG A 295 11.20 8.18 -11.31
C ARG A 295 10.08 7.64 -10.42
N VAL A 296 10.04 6.32 -10.21
CA VAL A 296 9.05 5.66 -9.37
C VAL A 296 9.61 5.45 -7.95
N ILE A 297 8.76 5.72 -6.97
CA ILE A 297 8.98 5.46 -5.56
C ILE A 297 7.87 4.50 -5.13
N ARG A 298 8.22 3.26 -4.83
CA ARG A 298 7.27 2.27 -4.35
C ARG A 298 7.28 2.21 -2.83
N LEU A 299 6.09 2.26 -2.21
CA LEU A 299 5.90 2.08 -0.77
C LEU A 299 5.28 0.71 -0.50
N ASP A 300 6.02 -0.18 0.16
CA ASP A 300 5.55 -1.51 0.55
C ASP A 300 5.45 -1.68 2.07
N SER A 301 4.52 -2.54 2.51
CA SER A 301 4.35 -2.82 3.93
C SER A 301 3.94 -4.25 4.23
N PHE A 302 4.46 -4.79 5.33
CA PHE A 302 3.96 -6.02 5.93
C PHE A 302 2.61 -5.87 6.64
N SER A 303 2.01 -4.68 6.66
CA SER A 303 0.79 -4.41 7.45
C SER A 303 -0.40 -5.26 7.05
N LYS A 304 -0.56 -5.58 5.76
CA LYS A 304 -1.71 -6.35 5.23
C LYS A 304 -1.33 -7.78 4.84
N VAL A 305 -0.04 -8.11 4.98
CA VAL A 305 0.50 -9.41 4.61
C VAL A 305 0.90 -10.22 5.84
N ILE A 306 1.50 -9.59 6.86
CA ILE A 306 1.86 -10.25 8.13
C ILE A 306 0.96 -9.70 9.25
N ALA A 307 1.17 -8.45 9.66
CA ALA A 307 0.34 -7.79 10.66
C ALA A 307 0.58 -6.27 10.70
N PRO A 308 -0.46 -5.44 10.95
CA PRO A 308 -0.31 -3.98 11.07
C PRO A 308 0.64 -3.56 12.21
N GLY A 309 0.68 -4.33 13.30
CA GLY A 309 1.49 -4.06 14.49
C GLY A 309 2.99 -4.31 14.31
N THR A 310 3.42 -4.93 13.19
CA THR A 310 4.85 -5.09 12.88
C THR A 310 5.54 -3.73 12.80
N ARG A 311 4.83 -2.72 12.28
CA ARG A 311 5.37 -1.40 11.93
C ARG A 311 6.64 -1.52 11.08
N ILE A 312 6.61 -2.41 10.09
CA ILE A 312 7.66 -2.58 9.10
C ILE A 312 7.08 -2.41 7.70
N GLY A 313 7.77 -1.58 6.92
CA GLY A 313 7.63 -1.49 5.48
C GLY A 313 8.98 -1.19 4.84
N TRP A 314 8.99 -0.87 3.56
CA TRP A 314 10.18 -0.46 2.84
C TRP A 314 9.81 0.45 1.66
N ILE A 315 10.83 1.15 1.16
CA ILE A 315 10.77 1.93 -0.07
C ILE A 315 11.68 1.27 -1.09
N VAL A 316 11.20 1.14 -2.34
CA VAL A 316 12.03 0.80 -3.50
C VAL A 316 12.12 2.03 -4.39
N ALA A 317 13.34 2.51 -4.64
CA ALA A 317 13.60 3.69 -5.47
C ALA A 317 15.06 3.73 -5.93
N GLN A 318 15.42 4.70 -6.79
CA GLN A 318 16.82 4.90 -7.18
C GLN A 318 17.71 5.28 -5.98
N GLU A 319 18.99 4.88 -6.04
CA GLU A 319 19.98 5.11 -4.99
C GLU A 319 20.02 6.57 -4.47
N ALA A 320 19.94 7.56 -5.37
CA ALA A 320 19.97 8.97 -4.98
C ALA A 320 18.77 9.34 -4.09
N PHE A 321 17.61 8.73 -4.31
CA PHE A 321 16.41 8.97 -3.51
C PHE A 321 16.52 8.26 -2.17
N VAL A 322 16.92 6.98 -2.18
CA VAL A 322 17.15 6.17 -0.97
C VAL A 322 18.14 6.85 -0.03
N GLU A 323 19.19 7.46 -0.57
CA GLU A 323 20.16 8.21 0.22
C GLU A 323 19.53 9.42 0.92
N ARG A 324 18.62 10.17 0.27
CA ARG A 324 17.90 11.27 0.93
C ARG A 324 16.92 10.78 2.00
N TYR A 325 16.22 9.67 1.76
CA TYR A 325 15.39 9.03 2.79
C TYR A 325 16.22 8.62 4.00
N LEU A 326 17.39 8.03 3.77
CA LEU A 326 18.31 7.64 4.83
C LEU A 326 18.70 8.85 5.70
N ARG A 327 19.09 9.98 5.09
CA ARG A 327 19.41 11.21 5.83
C ARG A 327 18.23 11.75 6.64
N LEU A 328 17.00 11.57 6.16
CA LEU A 328 15.80 11.92 6.92
C LEU A 328 15.55 10.95 8.08
N HIS A 329 15.65 9.64 7.85
CA HIS A 329 15.43 8.62 8.86
C HIS A 329 16.42 8.74 10.03
N GLU A 330 17.69 9.04 9.75
CA GLU A 330 18.75 9.26 10.77
C GLU A 330 18.41 10.30 11.83
N VAL A 331 17.50 11.25 11.53
CA VAL A 331 17.11 12.33 12.45
C VAL A 331 15.60 12.38 12.70
N SER A 332 14.87 11.34 12.31
CA SER A 332 13.45 11.18 12.58
C SER A 332 13.19 9.83 13.24
N ILE A 333 12.83 8.82 12.46
CA ILE A 333 12.46 7.49 12.96
C ILE A 333 13.62 6.62 13.41
N GLN A 334 14.85 6.99 13.06
CA GLN A 334 16.06 6.15 13.09
C GLN A 334 15.91 4.89 12.23
N VAL A 335 15.20 3.88 12.72
CA VAL A 335 14.96 2.59 12.08
C VAL A 335 13.75 1.91 12.76
N ALA A 336 13.14 0.92 12.11
CA ALA A 336 12.08 0.13 12.72
C ALA A 336 12.56 -0.60 14.00
N SER A 337 11.62 -0.92 14.90
CA SER A 337 11.93 -1.61 16.16
C SER A 337 12.79 -2.86 15.95
N GLY A 338 13.87 -2.98 16.72
CA GLY A 338 14.78 -4.13 16.69
C GLY A 338 14.09 -5.46 16.94
N PHE A 339 13.14 -5.50 17.88
CA PHE A 339 12.32 -6.69 18.13
C PHE A 339 11.46 -7.07 16.92
N SER A 340 10.80 -6.09 16.30
CA SER A 340 9.99 -6.34 15.10
C SER A 340 10.85 -6.87 13.97
N GLN A 341 12.04 -6.28 13.75
CA GLN A 341 12.96 -6.73 12.71
C GLN A 341 13.45 -8.16 12.99
N ALA A 342 13.86 -8.47 14.22
CA ALA A 342 14.32 -9.81 14.61
C ALA A 342 13.23 -10.88 14.42
N ILE A 343 11.98 -10.57 14.79
CA ILE A 343 10.84 -11.48 14.64
C ILE A 343 10.52 -11.70 13.15
N VAL A 344 10.34 -10.62 12.39
CA VAL A 344 9.95 -10.71 10.98
C VAL A 344 11.06 -11.35 10.15
N ASN A 345 12.32 -10.95 10.34
CA ASN A 345 13.44 -11.63 9.67
C ASN A 345 13.51 -13.10 10.08
N GLY A 346 13.43 -13.41 11.37
CA GLY A 346 13.49 -14.79 11.84
C GLY A 346 12.39 -15.67 11.22
N LEU A 347 11.19 -15.13 11.03
CA LEU A 347 10.11 -15.79 10.30
C LEU A 347 10.47 -16.03 8.83
N LEU A 348 10.84 -14.96 8.12
CA LEU A 348 11.14 -14.99 6.68
C LEU A 348 12.34 -15.87 6.34
N GLN A 349 13.37 -15.92 7.19
CA GLN A 349 14.54 -16.81 7.00
C GLN A 349 14.18 -18.30 7.16
N ARG A 350 13.13 -18.61 7.94
CA ARG A 350 12.66 -19.99 8.14
C ARG A 350 11.66 -20.41 7.05
N TRP A 351 10.81 -19.49 6.60
CA TRP A 351 9.92 -19.73 5.47
C TRP A 351 10.69 -19.78 4.13
N GLY A 352 11.75 -18.98 4.00
CA GLY A 352 12.40 -18.72 2.73
C GLY A 352 11.49 -17.95 1.77
N GLN A 353 12.01 -17.69 0.56
CA GLN A 353 11.21 -17.03 -0.49
C GLN A 353 10.03 -17.90 -0.92
N GLU A 354 10.25 -19.21 -1.08
CA GLU A 354 9.21 -20.17 -1.48
C GLU A 354 8.08 -20.25 -0.44
N GLY A 355 8.40 -20.39 0.84
CA GLY A 355 7.39 -20.39 1.89
C GLY A 355 6.69 -19.05 2.05
N TYR A 356 7.36 -17.93 1.74
CA TYR A 356 6.66 -16.64 1.69
C TYR A 356 5.71 -16.55 0.49
N LEU A 357 6.06 -17.10 -0.68
CA LEU A 357 5.13 -17.20 -1.82
C LEU A 357 3.92 -18.09 -1.49
N ASP A 358 4.11 -19.23 -0.79
CA ASP A 358 3.01 -20.05 -0.30
C ASP A 358 2.06 -19.25 0.60
N TRP A 359 2.61 -18.40 1.47
CA TRP A 359 1.84 -17.53 2.35
C TRP A 359 1.01 -16.53 1.53
N LEU A 360 1.61 -15.90 0.51
CA LEU A 360 0.92 -14.94 -0.36
C LEU A 360 -0.19 -15.61 -1.20
N ILE A 361 0.03 -16.83 -1.68
CA ILE A 361 -0.98 -17.63 -2.40
C ILE A 361 -2.17 -17.95 -1.47
N GLY A 362 -1.88 -18.35 -0.23
CA GLY A 362 -2.93 -18.58 0.77
C GLY A 362 -3.70 -17.29 1.13
N LEU A 363 -3.02 -16.15 1.17
CA LEU A 363 -3.64 -14.84 1.39
C LEU A 363 -4.57 -14.47 0.23
N ARG A 364 -4.12 -14.64 -1.02
CA ARG A 364 -4.95 -14.50 -2.23
C ARG A 364 -6.22 -15.34 -2.12
N LYS A 365 -6.10 -16.62 -1.76
CA LYS A 365 -7.26 -17.52 -1.60
C LYS A 365 -8.23 -17.03 -0.53
N ALA A 366 -7.74 -16.64 0.65
CA ALA A 366 -8.57 -16.16 1.75
C ALA A 366 -9.33 -14.88 1.38
N TYR A 367 -8.67 -13.93 0.71
CA TYR A 367 -9.31 -12.69 0.28
C TYR A 367 -10.29 -12.91 -0.88
N SER A 368 -9.97 -13.83 -1.81
CA SER A 368 -10.89 -14.21 -2.90
C SER A 368 -12.21 -14.74 -2.34
N HIS A 369 -12.15 -15.64 -1.35
CA HIS A 369 -13.35 -16.15 -0.68
C HIS A 369 -14.15 -15.04 0.01
N LYS A 370 -13.48 -14.14 0.74
CA LYS A 370 -14.14 -13.01 1.41
C LYS A 370 -14.81 -12.06 0.41
N ARG A 371 -14.15 -11.77 -0.72
CA ARG A 371 -14.71 -10.97 -1.81
C ARG A 371 -15.93 -11.65 -2.41
N ASP A 372 -15.86 -12.95 -2.68
CA ASP A 372 -16.98 -13.70 -3.26
C ASP A 372 -18.20 -13.70 -2.34
N VAL A 373 -18.01 -13.89 -1.03
CA VAL A 373 -19.09 -13.77 -0.03
C VAL A 373 -19.71 -12.37 -0.05
N ALA A 374 -18.88 -11.32 -0.10
CA ALA A 374 -19.38 -9.94 -0.14
C ALA A 374 -20.20 -9.68 -1.41
N VAL A 375 -19.67 -10.05 -2.57
CA VAL A 375 -20.32 -9.80 -3.85
C VAL A 375 -21.59 -10.63 -3.98
N ASP A 376 -21.59 -11.90 -3.57
CA ASP A 376 -22.79 -12.74 -3.56
C ASP A 376 -23.89 -12.15 -2.67
N ALA A 377 -23.52 -11.61 -1.51
CA ALA A 377 -24.47 -10.96 -0.61
C ALA A 377 -24.99 -9.62 -1.18
N ILE A 378 -24.14 -8.82 -1.84
CA ILE A 378 -24.58 -7.60 -2.56
C ILE A 378 -25.58 -7.99 -3.65
N GLU A 379 -25.25 -8.99 -4.45
CA GLU A 379 -26.08 -9.50 -5.55
C GLU A 379 -27.43 -10.07 -5.10
N LYS A 380 -27.51 -10.56 -3.85
CA LYS A 380 -28.68 -11.20 -3.25
C LYS A 380 -29.58 -10.22 -2.49
N TYR A 381 -29.01 -9.22 -1.83
CA TYR A 381 -29.74 -8.41 -0.85
C TYR A 381 -29.82 -6.92 -1.17
N VAL A 382 -28.92 -6.38 -1.99
CA VAL A 382 -28.89 -4.93 -2.27
C VAL A 382 -29.68 -4.65 -3.56
N PRO A 383 -30.67 -3.73 -3.55
CA PRO A 383 -31.53 -3.49 -4.71
C PRO A 383 -30.76 -2.93 -5.92
N LYS A 384 -30.70 -3.72 -7.00
CA LYS A 384 -29.87 -3.41 -8.18
C LYS A 384 -30.37 -2.24 -9.01
N GLU A 385 -31.66 -1.88 -8.90
CA GLU A 385 -32.21 -0.71 -9.60
C GLU A 385 -31.69 0.64 -9.09
N VAL A 386 -31.09 0.68 -7.89
CA VAL A 386 -30.61 1.92 -7.24
C VAL A 386 -29.11 1.95 -6.99
N ILE A 387 -28.38 0.88 -7.31
CA ILE A 387 -26.92 0.82 -7.15
C ILE A 387 -26.20 0.56 -8.48
N ASP A 388 -25.00 1.14 -8.63
CA ASP A 388 -23.98 0.65 -9.55
C ASP A 388 -22.85 0.00 -8.70
N PHE A 389 -22.35 -1.14 -9.14
CA PHE A 389 -21.34 -1.90 -8.42
C PHE A 389 -20.41 -2.67 -9.38
N ILE A 390 -19.13 -2.74 -9.04
CA ILE A 390 -18.16 -3.64 -9.70
C ILE A 390 -17.45 -4.46 -8.64
N ALA A 391 -17.35 -5.75 -8.90
CA ALA A 391 -16.59 -6.67 -8.05
C ALA A 391 -15.09 -6.30 -8.12
N PRO A 392 -14.44 -6.07 -6.98
CA PRO A 392 -13.02 -5.71 -6.96
C PRO A 392 -12.15 -6.92 -7.26
N ASP A 393 -11.13 -6.74 -8.10
CA ASP A 393 -10.13 -7.77 -8.43
C ASP A 393 -8.92 -7.76 -7.50
N ALA A 394 -8.80 -6.75 -6.63
CA ALA A 394 -7.75 -6.70 -5.63
C ALA A 394 -8.17 -5.91 -4.39
N GLY A 395 -7.40 -6.09 -3.32
CA GLY A 395 -7.53 -5.31 -2.10
C GLY A 395 -8.58 -5.88 -1.15
N MET A 396 -9.18 -4.98 -0.37
CA MET A 396 -10.07 -5.34 0.74
C MET A 396 -11.32 -4.48 0.83
N PHE A 397 -11.59 -3.70 -0.21
CA PHE A 397 -12.68 -2.74 -0.25
C PHE A 397 -13.62 -3.05 -1.40
N PHE A 398 -14.90 -2.74 -1.19
CA PHE A 398 -15.91 -2.74 -2.22
C PHE A 398 -16.60 -1.39 -2.21
N TRP A 399 -17.01 -0.90 -3.38
CA TRP A 399 -17.46 0.47 -3.60
C TRP A 399 -18.81 0.46 -4.29
N ILE A 400 -19.84 0.95 -3.60
CA ILE A 400 -21.22 0.97 -4.08
C ILE A 400 -21.57 2.41 -4.42
N LYS A 401 -22.00 2.65 -5.65
CA LYS A 401 -22.48 3.96 -6.12
C LYS A 401 -24.00 3.98 -6.12
N LEU A 402 -24.59 5.10 -5.73
CA LEU A 402 -26.03 5.37 -5.86
C LEU A 402 -26.24 6.73 -6.53
N ASP A 403 -27.43 6.94 -7.10
CA ASP A 403 -27.86 8.24 -7.62
C ASP A 403 -28.75 8.93 -6.57
N ALA A 404 -28.24 10.01 -5.96
CA ALA A 404 -28.96 10.74 -4.91
C ALA A 404 -30.31 11.27 -5.38
N ARG A 405 -30.48 11.57 -6.68
CA ARG A 405 -31.75 12.08 -7.25
C ARG A 405 -32.89 11.08 -7.16
N LYS A 406 -32.57 9.78 -7.09
CA LYS A 406 -33.56 8.71 -6.92
C LYS A 406 -34.10 8.63 -5.50
N HIS A 407 -33.48 9.29 -4.53
CA HIS A 407 -33.93 9.26 -3.15
C HIS A 407 -35.19 10.15 -2.96
N PRO A 408 -36.27 9.67 -2.31
CA PRO A 408 -37.53 10.43 -2.16
C PRO A 408 -37.37 11.79 -1.47
N LYS A 409 -36.38 11.91 -0.57
CA LYS A 409 -36.09 13.17 0.15
C LYS A 409 -35.09 14.10 -0.56
N TYR A 410 -34.64 13.80 -1.79
CA TYR A 410 -33.60 14.60 -2.45
C TYR A 410 -33.93 16.10 -2.52
N ALA A 411 -35.18 16.45 -2.85
CA ALA A 411 -35.65 17.83 -2.85
C ALA A 411 -35.72 18.45 -1.43
N GLU A 412 -36.06 17.66 -0.40
CA GLU A 412 -36.07 18.11 1.00
C GLU A 412 -34.67 18.45 1.50
N PHE A 413 -33.65 17.79 0.95
CA PHE A 413 -32.23 18.07 1.18
C PHE A 413 -31.65 19.08 0.19
N ASN A 414 -32.47 19.98 -0.36
CA ASN A 414 -32.05 21.06 -1.26
C ASN A 414 -31.30 20.59 -2.53
N ASN A 415 -31.55 19.36 -2.98
CA ASN A 415 -30.82 18.74 -4.10
C ASN A 415 -29.32 18.60 -3.83
N ASP A 416 -28.93 18.36 -2.57
CA ASP A 416 -27.55 18.13 -2.15
C ASP A 416 -27.28 16.62 -1.99
N ALA A 417 -26.44 16.08 -2.87
CA ALA A 417 -26.03 14.69 -2.85
C ALA A 417 -25.27 14.32 -1.57
N VAL A 418 -24.39 15.19 -1.06
CA VAL A 418 -23.61 14.94 0.17
C VAL A 418 -24.52 14.92 1.39
N ALA A 419 -25.57 15.74 1.39
CA ALA A 419 -26.58 15.71 2.46
C ALA A 419 -27.36 14.38 2.47
N ILE A 420 -27.73 13.86 1.28
CA ILE A 420 -28.34 12.52 1.17
C ILE A 420 -27.38 11.42 1.62
N GLU A 421 -26.11 11.48 1.22
CA GLU A 421 -25.11 10.48 1.61
C GLU A 421 -24.91 10.42 3.13
N ASN A 422 -24.82 11.58 3.80
CA ASN A 422 -24.74 11.65 5.26
C ASN A 422 -26.02 11.15 5.94
N TYR A 423 -27.19 11.49 5.40
CA TYR A 423 -28.46 10.98 5.91
C TYR A 423 -28.54 9.44 5.81
N LEU A 424 -28.16 8.86 4.67
CA LEU A 424 -28.12 7.41 4.48
C LEU A 424 -27.11 6.75 5.43
N TYR A 425 -25.95 7.35 5.65
CA TYR A 425 -24.98 6.88 6.64
C TYR A 425 -25.59 6.78 8.05
N GLU A 426 -26.21 7.86 8.54
CA GLU A 426 -26.83 7.88 9.87
C GLU A 426 -27.97 6.88 10.01
N GLU A 427 -28.80 6.74 8.97
CA GLU A 427 -29.88 5.76 8.94
C GLU A 427 -29.33 4.32 8.89
N GLY A 428 -28.23 4.05 8.17
CA GLY A 428 -27.56 2.75 8.14
C GLY A 428 -27.10 2.30 9.53
N LEU A 429 -26.59 3.23 10.35
CA LEU A 429 -26.21 2.94 11.74
C LEU A 429 -27.40 2.46 12.58
N LYS A 430 -28.61 2.98 12.34
CA LYS A 430 -29.84 2.56 13.04
C LYS A 430 -30.27 1.13 12.64
N PHE A 431 -29.88 0.68 11.44
CA PHE A 431 -30.04 -0.70 10.99
C PHE A 431 -28.95 -1.64 11.53
N GLY A 432 -27.94 -1.11 12.22
CA GLY A 432 -26.83 -1.90 12.76
C GLY A 432 -25.74 -2.24 11.73
N VAL A 433 -25.63 -1.46 10.65
CA VAL A 433 -24.57 -1.61 9.65
C VAL A 433 -23.81 -0.30 9.45
N GLN A 434 -22.50 -0.38 9.24
CA GLN A 434 -21.66 0.78 8.97
C GLN A 434 -20.84 0.56 7.69
N LEU A 435 -21.12 1.37 6.67
CA LEU A 435 -20.23 1.63 5.55
C LEU A 435 -19.74 3.08 5.63
N VAL A 436 -18.66 3.40 4.93
CA VAL A 436 -18.04 4.73 4.98
C VAL A 436 -18.49 5.58 3.81
N PRO A 437 -19.01 6.81 4.03
CA PRO A 437 -19.40 7.74 2.97
C PRO A 437 -18.26 8.07 2.00
N GLY A 438 -18.60 8.24 0.73
CA GLY A 438 -17.61 8.45 -0.32
C GLY A 438 -16.96 9.82 -0.29
N HIS A 439 -17.73 10.87 0.05
CA HIS A 439 -17.19 12.23 0.13
C HIS A 439 -16.06 12.38 1.17
N TRP A 440 -15.92 11.46 2.13
CA TRP A 440 -14.80 11.47 3.09
C TRP A 440 -13.44 11.15 2.46
N PHE A 441 -13.44 10.63 1.23
CA PHE A 441 -12.23 10.29 0.48
C PHE A 441 -11.95 11.30 -0.66
N LEU A 442 -12.84 12.27 -0.87
CA LEU A 442 -12.75 13.20 -1.99
C LEU A 442 -11.61 14.21 -1.78
N VAL A 443 -10.80 14.39 -2.81
CA VAL A 443 -9.76 15.44 -2.88
C VAL A 443 -10.31 16.62 -3.67
N ASN A 444 -10.24 17.84 -3.13
CA ASN A 444 -10.78 19.04 -3.79
C ASN A 444 -10.03 20.34 -3.47
N ASP A 445 -8.72 20.28 -3.21
CA ASP A 445 -7.94 21.49 -2.93
C ASP A 445 -7.97 22.47 -4.11
N LYS A 446 -7.92 23.77 -3.78
CA LYS A 446 -7.76 24.85 -4.74
C LYS A 446 -6.33 25.37 -4.68
N THR A 447 -5.66 25.39 -5.83
CA THR A 447 -4.31 25.96 -5.97
C THR A 447 -4.33 27.48 -6.17
N ASN A 448 -3.16 28.11 -6.08
CA ASN A 448 -2.98 29.53 -6.40
C ASN A 448 -1.79 29.71 -7.38
N PRO A 449 -2.02 30.12 -8.65
CA PRO A 449 -3.33 30.40 -9.25
C PRO A 449 -4.21 29.14 -9.34
N PRO A 450 -5.55 29.28 -9.31
CA PRO A 450 -6.44 28.13 -9.37
C PRO A 450 -6.32 27.40 -10.71
N GLN A 451 -6.17 26.08 -10.66
CA GLN A 451 -6.32 25.24 -11.84
C GLN A 451 -7.78 25.23 -12.31
N LYS A 452 -7.97 24.89 -13.58
CA LYS A 452 -9.30 24.60 -14.12
C LYS A 452 -9.92 23.43 -13.36
N GLU A 453 -11.15 23.62 -12.89
CA GLU A 453 -11.88 22.56 -12.20
C GLU A 453 -12.09 21.35 -13.13
N LEU A 454 -12.02 20.15 -12.56
CA LEU A 454 -12.34 18.93 -13.31
C LEU A 454 -13.78 19.03 -13.81
N ALA A 455 -13.98 18.75 -15.09
CA ALA A 455 -15.32 18.74 -15.66
C ALA A 455 -16.16 17.65 -14.98
N GLU A 456 -17.20 18.10 -14.27
CA GLU A 456 -18.16 17.25 -13.59
C GLU A 456 -19.48 17.25 -14.37
N THR A 457 -19.94 16.06 -14.73
CA THR A 457 -21.25 15.85 -15.34
C THR A 457 -22.35 15.97 -14.28
N VAL A 458 -23.59 16.19 -14.73
CA VAL A 458 -24.75 16.21 -13.82
C VAL A 458 -24.89 14.88 -13.07
N ASP A 459 -24.50 13.76 -13.69
CA ASP A 459 -24.56 12.45 -13.04
C ASP A 459 -23.46 12.28 -11.99
N GLU A 460 -22.23 12.75 -12.24
CA GLU A 460 -21.13 12.73 -11.27
C GLU A 460 -21.45 13.57 -10.03
N LYS A 461 -21.98 14.79 -10.23
CA LYS A 461 -22.38 15.68 -9.14
C LYS A 461 -23.44 15.07 -8.21
N ASN A 462 -24.23 14.14 -8.73
CA ASN A 462 -25.32 13.49 -8.01
C ASN A 462 -25.02 12.04 -7.60
N ALA A 463 -23.82 11.56 -7.92
CA ALA A 463 -23.37 10.26 -7.49
C ALA A 463 -22.91 10.34 -6.03
N ILE A 464 -23.40 9.41 -5.23
CA ILE A 464 -22.96 9.18 -3.85
C ILE A 464 -22.40 7.78 -3.75
N TYR A 465 -21.50 7.55 -2.79
CA TYR A 465 -20.76 6.31 -2.72
C TYR A 465 -20.61 5.80 -1.29
N PHE A 466 -20.52 4.49 -1.15
CA PHE A 466 -20.23 3.86 0.12
C PHE A 466 -19.10 2.84 -0.04
N ARG A 467 -18.05 3.00 0.76
CA ARG A 467 -17.01 1.98 0.92
C ARG A 467 -17.39 1.00 2.02
N GLY A 468 -17.46 -0.28 1.68
CA GLY A 468 -17.39 -1.34 2.67
C GLY A 468 -16.06 -2.11 2.59
N THR A 469 -15.81 -2.96 3.59
CA THR A 469 -14.66 -3.87 3.59
C THR A 469 -15.12 -5.30 3.88
N PHE A 470 -14.52 -6.26 3.19
CA PHE A 470 -14.75 -7.69 3.44
C PHE A 470 -13.66 -8.32 4.32
N ALA A 471 -12.72 -7.55 4.84
CA ALA A 471 -11.59 -8.06 5.62
C ALA A 471 -11.85 -8.14 7.13
N SER A 472 -12.69 -7.26 7.67
CA SER A 472 -12.73 -7.02 9.12
C SER A 472 -13.60 -7.97 9.94
N VAL A 473 -14.49 -8.72 9.30
CA VAL A 473 -15.46 -9.59 10.00
C VAL A 473 -15.50 -11.00 9.41
N PRO A 474 -15.95 -12.01 10.19
CA PRO A 474 -16.28 -13.34 9.68
C PRO A 474 -17.34 -13.32 8.55
N ALA A 475 -17.37 -14.37 7.73
CA ALA A 475 -18.22 -14.45 6.54
C ALA A 475 -19.73 -14.36 6.86
N ASP A 476 -20.19 -14.99 7.94
CA ASP A 476 -21.58 -14.93 8.40
C ASP A 476 -22.00 -13.51 8.80
N LYS A 477 -21.10 -12.79 9.48
CA LYS A 477 -21.33 -11.38 9.84
C LYS A 477 -21.25 -10.45 8.64
N LEU A 478 -20.40 -10.76 7.66
CA LEU A 478 -20.30 -10.02 6.41
C LEU A 478 -21.59 -10.13 5.59
N GLU A 479 -22.10 -11.35 5.39
CA GLU A 479 -23.38 -11.57 4.72
C GLU A 479 -24.51 -10.85 5.47
N LYS A 480 -24.56 -10.97 6.80
CA LYS A 480 -25.57 -10.29 7.61
C LYS A 480 -25.50 -8.76 7.51
N ALA A 481 -24.29 -8.20 7.50
CA ALA A 481 -24.10 -6.76 7.35
C ALA A 481 -24.64 -6.26 6.00
N LEU A 482 -24.39 -7.00 4.92
CA LEU A 482 -24.87 -6.67 3.58
C LEU A 482 -26.38 -6.90 3.42
N GLU A 483 -26.96 -7.89 4.11
CA GLU A 483 -28.41 -8.04 4.24
C GLU A 483 -29.04 -6.81 4.91
N LEU A 484 -28.45 -6.33 6.02
CA LEU A 484 -28.91 -5.13 6.74
C LEU A 484 -28.76 -3.87 5.88
N PHE A 485 -27.65 -3.74 5.14
CA PHE A 485 -27.43 -2.63 4.22
C PHE A 485 -28.45 -2.64 3.08
N GLY A 486 -28.71 -3.80 2.48
CA GLY A 486 -29.73 -3.96 1.44
C GLY A 486 -31.12 -3.60 1.94
N ALA A 487 -31.51 -4.06 3.13
CA ALA A 487 -32.78 -3.69 3.76
C ALA A 487 -32.88 -2.19 4.06
N HIS A 488 -31.77 -1.57 4.49
CA HIS A 488 -31.67 -0.14 4.71
C HIS A 488 -31.89 0.64 3.40
N ILE A 489 -31.16 0.32 2.34
CA ILE A 489 -31.30 0.97 1.02
C ILE A 489 -32.70 0.76 0.45
N ALA A 490 -33.24 -0.46 0.52
CA ALA A 490 -34.60 -0.76 0.07
C ALA A 490 -35.65 0.13 0.77
N GLN A 491 -35.54 0.28 2.10
CA GLN A 491 -36.45 1.14 2.86
C GLN A 491 -36.30 2.62 2.48
N GLN A 492 -35.08 3.13 2.35
CA GLN A 492 -34.85 4.56 2.08
C GLN A 492 -35.26 4.96 0.66
N PHE A 493 -35.09 4.07 -0.32
CA PHE A 493 -35.46 4.32 -1.72
C PHE A 493 -36.86 3.83 -2.08
N GLY A 494 -37.58 3.17 -1.17
CA GLY A 494 -38.94 2.69 -1.40
C GLY A 494 -39.04 1.58 -2.45
N VAL A 495 -38.00 0.75 -2.56
CA VAL A 495 -37.91 -0.36 -3.52
C VAL A 495 -38.09 -1.71 -2.83
N ALA A 496 -38.43 -2.74 -3.60
CA ALA A 496 -38.54 -4.10 -3.08
C ALA A 496 -37.16 -4.63 -2.67
N LYS A 497 -37.16 -5.56 -1.70
CA LYS A 497 -35.94 -6.27 -1.27
C LYS A 497 -35.49 -7.29 -2.30
#